data_AF-R9KB49-F1
#
_entry.id   AF-R9KB49-F1
#
_cell.length_a   1.000
_cell.length_b   1.000
_cell.length_c   1.000
_cell.angle_alpha   90.00
_cell.angle_beta   90.00
_cell.angle_gamma   90.00
#
_symmetry.space_group_name_H-M   'P 1'
#
loop_
_entity.id
_entity.type
_entity.pdbx_description
1 polymer ?
#
loop_
_entity_poly.entity_id
_entity_poly.type
_entity_poly.pdbx_seq_one_letter_code
_entity_poly.pdbx_strand_id
1 'polypeptide(L)'
;MKSIMDTYESRYHEIVKEHENGEREVSYELTGKRSLTLEEDLAGLDEAFKMRLANLEGYITCQQTNKAFENPDSSWFFNRSDPQNEGKIQDRIQLFDTEYRDSAVSIMEQTREKFLAAFKSFGYKKGTAIGIFGCTE
;
A
#
# COMPACT_ATOMS: atom_id res chain seq x y z
N MET A 1 -11.93 10.18 2.00
CA MET A 1 -11.23 8.94 2.42
C MET A 1 -9.77 9.31 2.61
N LYS A 2 -9.14 9.00 3.76
CA LYS A 2 -7.69 9.27 3.93
C LYS A 2 -6.89 8.25 3.12
N SER A 3 -5.79 8.66 2.50
CA SER A 3 -4.94 7.74 1.74
C SER A 3 -4.16 6.81 2.68
N ILE A 4 -3.57 5.75 2.11
CA ILE A 4 -2.68 4.83 2.84
C ILE A 4 -1.50 5.63 3.43
N MET A 5 -0.92 6.54 2.65
CA MET A 5 0.19 7.39 3.08
C MET A 5 -0.21 8.38 4.17
N ASP A 6 -1.35 9.07 4.07
CA ASP A 6 -1.81 10.00 5.12
C ASP A 6 -1.93 9.32 6.49
N THR A 7 -2.38 8.07 6.46
CA THR A 7 -2.55 7.24 7.65
C THR A 7 -1.20 6.78 8.19
N TYR A 8 -0.32 6.30 7.31
CA TYR A 8 1.04 5.88 7.66
C TYR A 8 1.81 7.03 8.32
N GLU A 9 1.84 8.21 7.69
CA GLU A 9 2.52 9.38 8.23
C GLU A 9 1.95 9.81 9.57
N SER A 10 0.63 9.90 9.70
CA SER A 10 0.01 10.29 10.96
C SER A 10 0.40 9.33 12.09
N ARG A 11 0.39 8.02 11.83
CA ARG A 11 0.79 7.01 12.82
C ARG A 11 2.28 7.02 13.11
N TYR A 12 3.13 7.25 12.10
CA TYR A 12 4.57 7.37 12.31
C TYR A 12 4.90 8.50 13.29
N HIS A 13 4.28 9.68 13.13
CA HIS A 13 4.47 10.81 14.05
C HIS A 13 3.95 10.52 15.45
N GLU A 14 2.77 9.89 15.55
CA GLU A 14 2.19 9.52 16.84
C GLU A 14 3.09 8.54 17.59
N ILE A 15 3.62 7.51 16.90
CA ILE A 15 4.59 6.58 17.47
C ILE A 15 5.85 7.31 17.94
N VAL A 16 6.51 8.09 17.08
CA VAL A 16 7.72 8.82 17.49
C VAL A 16 7.46 9.72 18.71
N LYS A 17 6.28 10.36 18.77
CA LYS A 17 5.87 11.19 19.89
C LYS A 17 5.62 10.37 21.18
N GLU A 18 4.94 9.23 21.07
CA GLU A 18 4.68 8.34 22.22
C GLU A 18 5.98 7.82 22.86
N HIS A 19 7.05 7.72 22.07
CA HIS A 19 8.38 7.29 22.54
C HIS A 19 9.31 8.45 22.94
N GLU A 20 8.82 9.70 23.05
CA GLU A 20 9.63 10.86 23.48
C GLU A 20 10.29 10.66 24.86
N ASN A 21 9.63 9.90 25.74
CA ASN A 21 10.08 9.64 27.11
C ASN A 21 10.65 8.23 27.31
N GLY A 22 11.01 7.53 26.23
CA GLY A 22 11.50 6.15 26.24
C GLY A 22 10.48 5.16 25.69
N GLU A 23 10.64 3.88 26.03
CA GLU A 23 9.74 2.82 25.56
C GLU A 23 8.28 3.08 25.98
N ARG A 24 7.34 2.80 25.08
CA ARG A 24 5.91 2.93 25.40
C ARG A 24 5.34 1.61 25.90
N GLU A 25 4.45 1.71 26.89
CA GLU A 25 3.71 0.55 27.40
C GLU A 25 2.38 0.38 26.63
N VAL A 26 2.16 -0.80 26.06
CA VAL A 26 0.95 -1.16 25.33
C VAL A 26 0.23 -2.27 26.07
N SER A 27 -1.08 -2.12 26.28
CA SER A 27 -1.92 -3.13 26.91
C SER A 27 -2.67 -3.94 25.86
N TYR A 28 -2.41 -5.22 25.77
CA TYR A 28 -3.15 -6.17 24.95
C TYR A 28 -4.13 -6.96 25.82
N GLU A 29 -5.35 -7.19 25.31
CA GLU A 29 -6.39 -7.92 26.05
C GLU A 29 -5.96 -9.34 26.44
N LEU A 30 -5.22 -10.02 25.56
CA LEU A 30 -4.85 -11.42 25.74
C LEU A 30 -3.50 -11.62 26.45
N THR A 31 -2.52 -10.77 26.16
CA THR A 31 -1.13 -10.93 26.63
C THR A 31 -0.74 -9.94 27.72
N GLY A 32 -1.64 -9.02 28.10
CA GLY A 32 -1.39 -8.01 29.11
C GLY A 32 -0.50 -6.88 28.61
N LYS A 33 0.21 -6.24 29.54
CA LYS A 33 1.07 -5.09 29.26
C LYS A 33 2.41 -5.55 28.68
N ARG A 34 2.86 -4.86 27.64
CA ARG A 34 4.17 -5.04 27.02
C ARG A 34 4.83 -3.69 26.80
N SER A 35 6.10 -3.59 27.15
CA SER A 35 6.96 -2.47 26.73
C SER A 35 7.39 -2.70 25.29
N LEU A 36 7.25 -1.68 24.44
CA LEU A 36 7.74 -1.72 23.06
C LEU A 36 8.85 -0.70 22.90
N THR A 37 9.92 -1.12 22.24
CA THR A 37 10.94 -0.21 21.70
C THR A 37 10.38 0.56 20.51
N LEU A 38 10.94 1.74 20.23
CA LEU A 38 10.57 2.54 19.05
C LEU A 38 10.76 1.74 17.75
N GLU A 39 11.81 0.93 17.69
CA GLU A 39 12.11 0.09 16.53
C GLU A 39 11.05 -1.00 16.30
N GLU A 40 10.65 -1.73 17.34
CA GLU A 40 9.58 -2.74 17.24
C GLU A 40 8.25 -2.12 16.79
N ASP A 41 7.93 -0.94 17.29
CA ASP A 41 6.67 -0.27 17.01
C ASP A 41 6.61 0.25 15.57
N LEU A 42 7.69 0.88 15.10
CA LEU A 42 7.83 1.29 13.71
C LEU A 42 7.88 0.10 12.75
N ALA A 43 8.51 -1.02 13.13
CA ALA A 43 8.48 -2.26 12.35
C ALA A 43 7.05 -2.80 12.22
N GLY A 44 6.25 -2.73 13.30
CA GLY A 44 4.82 -3.07 13.25
C GLY A 44 4.02 -2.19 12.29
N LEU A 45 4.32 -0.88 12.26
CA LEU A 45 3.71 0.04 11.30
C LEU A 45 4.09 -0.30 9.84
N ASP A 46 5.34 -0.69 9.59
CA ASP A 46 5.81 -1.10 8.26
C ASP A 46 5.14 -2.39 7.78
N GLU A 47 4.93 -3.36 8.67
CA GLU A 47 4.15 -4.57 8.34
C GLU A 47 2.69 -4.22 8.02
N ALA A 48 2.06 -3.33 8.81
CA ALA A 48 0.72 -2.86 8.52
C ALA A 48 0.62 -2.14 7.16
N PHE A 49 1.66 -1.38 6.78
CA PHE A 49 1.76 -0.75 5.46
C PHE A 49 1.81 -1.80 4.34
N LYS A 50 2.67 -2.83 4.45
CA LYS A 50 2.76 -3.92 3.47
C LYS A 50 1.42 -4.65 3.31
N MET A 51 0.75 -4.96 4.41
CA MET A 51 -0.59 -5.54 4.37
C MET A 51 -1.58 -4.63 3.64
N ARG A 52 -1.49 -3.32 3.83
CA ARG A 52 -2.38 -2.37 3.15
C ARG A 52 -2.05 -2.22 1.65
N LEU A 53 -0.79 -2.35 1.24
CA LEU A 53 -0.41 -2.43 -0.17
C LEU A 53 -0.95 -3.70 -0.83
N ALA A 54 -0.83 -4.87 -0.19
CA ALA A 54 -1.42 -6.11 -0.70
C ALA A 54 -2.94 -5.98 -0.87
N ASN A 55 -3.62 -5.29 0.05
CA ASN A 55 -5.05 -5.00 -0.08
C ASN A 55 -5.36 -4.06 -1.26
N LEU A 56 -4.50 -3.08 -1.54
CA LEU A 56 -4.63 -2.21 -2.71
C LEU A 56 -4.47 -2.99 -4.01
N GLU A 57 -3.44 -3.85 -4.07
CA GLU A 57 -3.18 -4.74 -5.21
C GLU A 57 -4.37 -5.68 -5.48
N GLY A 58 -4.87 -6.32 -4.42
CA GLY A 58 -6.06 -7.18 -4.49
C GLY A 58 -7.30 -6.41 -4.93
N TYR A 59 -7.51 -5.19 -4.42
CA TYR A 59 -8.63 -4.35 -4.83
C TYR A 59 -8.58 -4.00 -6.32
N ILE A 60 -7.42 -3.58 -6.84
CA ILE A 60 -7.23 -3.27 -8.27
C ILE A 60 -7.53 -4.52 -9.11
N THR A 61 -7.00 -5.67 -8.70
CA THR A 61 -7.23 -6.96 -9.38
C THR A 61 -8.72 -7.31 -9.40
N CYS A 62 -9.44 -7.14 -8.28
CA CYS A 62 -10.88 -7.36 -8.22
C CYS A 62 -11.65 -6.41 -9.14
N GLN A 63 -11.27 -5.12 -9.20
CA GLN A 63 -11.93 -4.15 -10.09
C GLN A 63 -11.73 -4.51 -11.58
N GLN A 64 -10.51 -4.87 -11.96
CA GLN A 64 -10.16 -5.33 -13.29
C GLN A 64 -10.95 -6.61 -13.67
N THR A 65 -10.99 -7.57 -12.75
CA THR A 65 -11.75 -8.81 -12.92
C THR A 65 -13.25 -8.54 -13.03
N ASN A 66 -13.83 -7.67 -12.21
CA ASN A 66 -15.25 -7.36 -12.28
C ASN A 66 -15.62 -6.73 -13.62
N LYS A 67 -14.82 -5.78 -14.13
CA LYS A 67 -15.00 -5.23 -15.48
C LYS A 67 -14.93 -6.30 -16.57
N ALA A 68 -14.11 -7.33 -16.40
CA ALA A 68 -14.05 -8.48 -17.31
C ALA A 68 -15.40 -9.19 -17.45
N PHE A 69 -16.08 -9.35 -16.32
CA PHE A 69 -17.34 -10.08 -16.22
C PHE A 69 -18.58 -9.22 -16.54
N GLU A 70 -18.42 -7.91 -16.74
CA GLU A 70 -19.48 -7.06 -17.31
C GLU A 70 -19.78 -7.44 -18.77
N ASN A 71 -18.85 -8.10 -19.47
CA ASN A 71 -19.08 -8.63 -20.81
C ASN A 71 -19.93 -9.92 -20.74
N PRO A 72 -21.08 -10.01 -21.45
CA PRO A 72 -21.93 -11.20 -21.45
C PRO A 72 -21.23 -12.45 -22.01
N ASP A 73 -20.21 -12.31 -22.85
CA ASP A 73 -19.31 -13.41 -23.22
C ASP A 73 -18.08 -13.40 -22.30
N SER A 74 -18.18 -14.10 -21.18
CA SER A 74 -17.09 -14.34 -20.22
C SER A 74 -16.46 -15.74 -20.36
N SER A 75 -16.89 -16.54 -21.35
CA SER A 75 -16.43 -17.92 -21.57
C SER A 75 -14.92 -18.01 -21.80
N TRP A 76 -14.35 -16.99 -22.43
CA TRP A 76 -12.92 -16.84 -22.66
C TRP A 76 -12.10 -16.81 -21.35
N PHE A 77 -12.66 -16.31 -20.24
CA PHE A 77 -11.94 -16.24 -18.97
C PHE A 77 -11.62 -17.64 -18.43
N PHE A 78 -12.54 -18.59 -18.62
CA PHE A 78 -12.37 -19.99 -18.23
C PHE A 78 -11.51 -20.78 -19.23
N ASN A 79 -11.46 -20.34 -20.49
CA ASN A 79 -10.70 -20.97 -21.57
C ASN A 79 -9.40 -20.22 -21.91
N ARG A 80 -8.94 -19.33 -21.03
CA ARG A 80 -7.75 -18.48 -21.24
C ARG A 80 -6.43 -19.26 -21.32
N SER A 81 -6.42 -20.51 -20.84
CA SER A 81 -5.26 -21.39 -20.91
C SER A 81 -5.21 -22.20 -22.20
N ASP A 82 -6.19 -22.08 -23.08
CA ASP A 82 -6.22 -22.77 -24.36
C ASP A 82 -5.30 -22.06 -25.38
N PRO A 83 -4.28 -22.74 -25.92
CA PRO A 83 -3.36 -22.18 -26.91
C PRO A 83 -4.06 -21.62 -28.17
N GLN A 84 -5.24 -22.14 -28.53
CA GLN A 84 -6.01 -21.64 -29.67
C GLN A 84 -6.58 -20.23 -29.44
N ASN A 85 -6.59 -19.76 -28.19
CA ASN A 85 -7.12 -18.46 -27.81
C ASN A 85 -6.04 -17.38 -27.66
N GLU A 86 -4.74 -17.68 -27.82
CA GLU A 86 -3.62 -16.74 -27.59
C GLU A 86 -3.79 -15.39 -28.32
N GLY A 87 -4.20 -15.40 -29.59
CA GLY A 87 -4.44 -14.17 -30.37
C GLY A 87 -5.70 -13.37 -29.96
N LYS A 88 -6.70 -14.01 -29.36
CA LYS A 88 -7.90 -13.35 -28.80
C LYS A 88 -7.67 -12.85 -27.38
N ILE A 89 -6.70 -13.46 -26.68
CA ILE A 89 -6.26 -13.07 -25.35
C ILE A 89 -5.49 -11.74 -25.44
N GLN A 90 -4.66 -11.52 -26.47
CA GLN A 90 -3.82 -10.31 -26.59
C GLN A 90 -4.59 -8.97 -26.57
N ASP A 91 -5.70 -8.84 -27.29
CA ASP A 91 -6.58 -7.65 -27.23
C ASP A 91 -7.30 -7.51 -25.88
N ARG A 92 -7.40 -8.60 -25.11
CA ARG A 92 -8.05 -8.68 -23.79
C ARG A 92 -7.04 -8.67 -22.63
N ILE A 93 -5.72 -8.76 -22.88
CA ILE A 93 -4.65 -8.63 -21.87
C ILE A 93 -4.67 -7.23 -21.25
N GLN A 94 -5.17 -6.21 -21.96
CA GLN A 94 -5.45 -4.88 -21.39
C GLN A 94 -6.38 -4.91 -20.16
N LEU A 95 -7.11 -6.00 -19.94
CA LEU A 95 -8.03 -6.16 -18.83
C LEU A 95 -7.31 -6.38 -17.49
N PHE A 96 -6.16 -7.06 -17.52
CA PHE A 96 -5.25 -7.18 -16.38
C PHE A 96 -4.09 -6.25 -16.65
N ASP A 97 -4.37 -4.95 -16.54
CA ASP A 97 -3.34 -3.91 -16.60
C ASP A 97 -2.42 -4.06 -15.38
N THR A 98 -1.46 -4.97 -15.51
CA THR A 98 -0.43 -5.22 -14.52
C THR A 98 0.47 -4.01 -14.38
N GLU A 99 0.69 -3.24 -15.46
CA GLU A 99 1.47 -2.00 -15.40
C GLU A 99 0.83 -0.97 -14.47
N TYR A 100 -0.49 -0.77 -14.57
CA TYR A 100 -1.22 0.12 -13.65
C TYR A 100 -1.12 -0.36 -12.20
N ARG A 101 -1.35 -1.65 -11.95
CA ARG A 101 -1.28 -2.24 -10.62
C ARG A 101 0.12 -2.08 -10.01
N ASP A 102 1.15 -2.46 -10.77
CA ASP A 102 2.54 -2.42 -10.33
C ASP A 102 3.00 -0.97 -10.14
N SER A 103 2.55 -0.04 -10.99
CA SER A 103 2.80 1.39 -10.84
C SER A 103 2.14 1.96 -9.58
N ALA A 104 0.88 1.59 -9.29
CA ALA A 104 0.17 2.05 -8.10
C ALA A 104 0.86 1.59 -6.81
N VAL A 105 1.35 0.34 -6.78
CA VAL A 105 2.14 -0.19 -5.66
C VAL A 105 3.47 0.55 -5.54
N SER A 106 4.21 0.69 -6.66
CA SER A 106 5.52 1.34 -6.66
C SER A 106 5.46 2.81 -6.22
N ILE A 107 4.44 3.56 -6.65
CA ILE A 107 4.23 4.95 -6.21
C ILE A 107 4.10 5.02 -4.69
N MET A 108 3.34 4.11 -4.08
CA MET A 108 3.14 4.12 -2.62
C MET A 108 4.44 3.75 -1.88
N GLU A 109 5.19 2.76 -2.37
CA GLU A 109 6.48 2.38 -1.79
C GLU A 109 7.49 3.51 -1.85
N GLN A 110 7.66 4.11 -3.03
CA GLN A 110 8.55 5.25 -3.22
C GLN A 110 8.14 6.45 -2.36
N THR A 111 6.84 6.69 -2.20
CA THR A 111 6.35 7.78 -1.35
C THR A 111 6.69 7.53 0.12
N ARG A 112 6.55 6.29 0.61
CA ARG A 112 6.98 5.90 1.97
C ARG A 112 8.49 6.10 2.14
N GLU A 113 9.29 5.65 1.19
CA GLU A 113 10.76 5.78 1.26
C GLU A 113 11.20 7.25 1.28
N LYS A 114 10.63 8.09 0.41
CA LYS A 114 10.89 9.53 0.40
C LYS A 114 10.45 10.19 1.70
N PHE A 115 9.29 9.80 2.26
CA PHE A 115 8.85 10.27 3.57
C PHE A 115 9.86 9.90 4.67
N LEU A 116 10.28 8.63 4.76
CA LEU A 116 11.23 8.17 5.78
C LEU A 116 12.59 8.87 5.65
N ALA A 117 13.07 9.08 4.42
CA ALA A 117 14.30 9.81 4.16
C ALA A 117 14.17 11.29 4.59
N ALA A 118 13.05 11.94 4.27
CA ALA A 118 12.77 13.32 4.67
C ALA A 118 12.65 13.46 6.20
N PHE A 119 12.00 12.50 6.86
CA PHE A 119 11.83 12.48 8.31
C PHE A 119 13.17 12.34 9.05
N LYS A 120 14.08 11.52 8.53
CA LYS A 120 15.42 11.34 9.12
C LYS A 120 16.37 12.52 8.86
N SER A 121 16.19 13.22 7.74
CA SER A 121 17.12 14.28 7.30
C SER A 121 16.79 15.67 7.84
N PHE A 122 15.54 15.93 8.27
CA PHE A 122 15.12 17.23 8.80
C PHE A 122 14.00 17.07 9.85
N GLY A 123 13.80 18.09 10.69
CA GLY A 123 12.63 18.23 11.58
C GLY A 123 11.32 18.31 10.80
N TYR A 124 10.87 17.17 10.29
CA TYR A 124 9.76 17.00 9.35
C TYR A 124 8.46 17.57 9.93
N LYS A 125 7.73 18.33 9.09
CA LYS A 125 6.41 18.86 9.41
C LYS A 125 5.34 18.01 8.73
N LYS A 126 4.35 17.58 9.50
CA LYS A 126 3.18 16.82 9.02
C LYS A 126 2.56 17.47 7.77
N GLY A 127 2.35 16.69 6.72
CA GLY A 127 1.79 17.15 5.43
C GLY A 127 2.81 17.44 4.33
N THR A 128 4.11 17.30 4.58
CA THR A 128 5.17 17.49 3.57
C THR A 128 5.11 16.47 2.44
N ALA A 129 4.64 15.24 2.71
CA ALA A 129 4.51 14.21 1.68
C ALA A 129 3.44 14.50 0.62
N ILE A 130 2.45 15.35 0.91
CA ILE A 130 1.49 15.83 -0.11
C ILE A 130 2.24 16.58 -1.23
N GLY A 131 3.33 17.28 -0.89
CA GLY A 131 4.21 17.93 -1.87
C GLY A 131 5.07 16.94 -2.67
N ILE A 132 5.30 15.72 -2.18
CA ILE A 132 6.05 14.68 -2.88
C ILE A 132 5.25 14.14 -4.08
N PHE A 133 3.92 14.12 -3.98
CA PHE A 133 3.02 13.79 -5.10
C PHE A 133 3.05 14.85 -6.23
N GLY A 134 3.49 16.09 -5.94
CA GLY A 134 3.50 17.19 -6.90
C GLY A 134 4.80 17.35 -7.70
N CYS A 135 5.87 16.64 -7.33
CA CYS A 135 7.17 16.71 -8.01
C CYS A 135 7.37 15.50 -8.94
N THR A 136 6.51 15.39 -9.95
CA THR A 136 6.80 14.69 -11.20
C THR A 136 6.44 15.65 -12.32
N GLU A 137 7.39 16.53 -12.66
CA GLU A 137 7.45 17.22 -13.95
C GLU A 137 8.25 16.37 -14.93
#